data_AF-Q2FWT0-F1
#
_entry.id   AF-Q2FWT0-F1
#
_cell.length_a   1.000
_cell.length_b   1.000
_cell.length_c   1.000
_cell.angle_alpha   90.00
_cell.angle_beta   90.00
_cell.angle_gamma   90.00
#
_symmetry.space_group_name_H-M   'P 1'
#
loop_
_entity.id
_entity.type
_entity.pdbx_description
1 polymer ?
#
loop_
_entity_poly.entity_id
_entity_poly.type
_entity_poly.pdbx_seq_one_letter_code
_entity_poly.pdbx_strand_id
1 'polypeptide(L)'
;MYNRKEIREMIDNYKWMKNIIDSKVYDNESTSIAQYGYQSAMPKAKGTTSNKVLVKVINKNKALRKYDYLIKKIAFIDEYEEYITNEKDYHILQMLKQRESHNRIMSILDIGRDNFYSRVKDIVNILYNLQQETDSSDTSYSSDTSYSSDTSYSSD
;
A
#
# COMPACT_ATOMS: atom_id res chain seq x y z
N MET A 1 3.17 2.84 13.84
CA MET A 1 2.37 1.71 14.34
C MET A 1 0.89 1.97 14.15
N TYR A 2 0.11 0.93 13.85
CA TYR A 2 -1.32 1.00 13.66
C TYR A 2 -2.05 0.26 14.77
N ASN A 3 -3.16 0.80 15.25
CA ASN A 3 -4.00 0.10 16.21
C ASN A 3 -4.86 -0.96 15.50
N ARG A 4 -5.33 -1.97 16.23
CA ARG A 4 -6.24 -3.02 15.73
C ARG A 4 -7.45 -2.45 15.00
N LYS A 5 -8.03 -1.35 15.53
CA LYS A 5 -9.14 -0.64 14.87
C LYS A 5 -8.71 -0.04 13.53
N GLU A 6 -7.54 0.56 13.47
CA GLU A 6 -7.02 1.17 12.24
C GLU A 6 -6.71 0.09 11.19
N ILE A 7 -6.13 -1.05 11.59
CA ILE A 7 -5.89 -2.19 10.69
C ILE A 7 -7.21 -2.70 10.11
N ARG A 8 -8.23 -2.88 10.97
CA ARG A 8 -9.57 -3.28 10.51
C ARG A 8 -10.14 -2.28 9.50
N GLU A 9 -10.05 -0.99 9.82
CA GLU A 9 -10.48 0.07 8.92
C GLU A 9 -9.69 0.06 7.61
N MET A 10 -8.39 -0.24 7.62
CA MET A 10 -7.58 -0.32 6.39
C MET A 10 -8.04 -1.46 5.49
N ILE A 11 -8.39 -2.62 6.06
CA ILE A 11 -8.90 -3.78 5.31
C ILE A 11 -10.24 -3.43 4.64
N ASP A 12 -11.19 -2.90 5.42
CA ASP A 12 -12.53 -2.55 4.89
C ASP A 12 -12.43 -1.44 3.82
N ASN A 13 -11.41 -0.58 3.92
CA ASN A 13 -11.15 0.54 3.02
C ASN A 13 -10.24 0.20 1.83
N TYR A 14 -9.70 -1.02 1.78
CA TYR A 14 -8.64 -1.40 0.82
C TYR A 14 -9.05 -1.14 -0.64
N LYS A 15 -10.25 -1.59 -1.03
CA LYS A 15 -10.73 -1.47 -2.42
C LYS A 15 -10.81 -0.02 -2.91
N TRP A 16 -11.33 0.91 -2.10
CA TRP A 16 -11.43 2.30 -2.55
C TRP A 16 -10.07 3.00 -2.54
N MET A 17 -9.20 2.69 -1.58
CA MET A 17 -7.84 3.23 -1.55
C MET A 17 -7.08 2.82 -2.82
N LYS A 18 -7.19 1.54 -3.21
CA LYS A 18 -6.61 1.01 -4.45
C LYS A 18 -7.15 1.74 -5.69
N ASN A 19 -8.48 1.87 -5.80
CA ASN A 19 -9.09 2.56 -6.94
C ASN A 19 -8.63 4.04 -7.06
N ILE A 20 -8.40 4.72 -5.93
CA ILE A 20 -7.89 6.10 -5.90
C ILE A 20 -6.44 6.16 -6.42
N ILE A 21 -5.60 5.20 -6.06
CA ILE A 21 -4.22 5.10 -6.55
C ILE A 21 -4.20 4.79 -8.05
N ASP A 22 -4.98 3.80 -8.50
CA ASP A 22 -5.09 3.41 -9.91
C ASP A 22 -5.51 4.60 -10.80
N SER A 23 -6.47 5.41 -10.34
CA SER A 23 -6.93 6.60 -11.07
C SER A 23 -5.82 7.62 -11.33
N LYS A 24 -4.84 7.74 -10.42
CA LYS A 24 -3.73 8.68 -10.58
C LYS A 24 -2.66 8.16 -11.52
N VAL A 25 -2.37 6.87 -11.49
CA VAL A 25 -1.43 6.27 -12.45
C VAL A 25 -1.96 6.52 -13.86
N TYR A 26 -3.25 6.29 -14.09
CA TYR A 26 -3.92 6.57 -15.36
C TYR A 26 -3.85 8.05 -15.79
N ASP A 27 -4.09 8.98 -14.86
CA ASP A 27 -3.96 10.43 -15.13
C ASP A 27 -2.53 10.82 -15.55
N ASN A 28 -1.51 10.30 -14.85
CA ASN A 28 -0.12 10.66 -15.13
C ASN A 28 0.37 10.13 -16.48
N GLU A 29 -0.05 8.92 -16.89
CA GLU A 29 0.26 8.38 -18.21
C GLU A 29 -0.41 9.18 -19.34
N SER A 30 -1.69 9.55 -19.15
CA SER A 30 -2.45 10.31 -20.15
C SER A 30 -1.94 11.75 -20.33
N THR A 31 -1.39 12.37 -19.28
CA THR A 31 -0.93 13.77 -19.34
C THR A 31 0.29 13.97 -20.24
N SER A 32 1.05 12.90 -20.54
CA SER A 32 2.27 13.01 -21.36
C SER A 32 1.99 13.41 -22.82
N ILE A 33 0.77 13.18 -23.33
CA ILE A 33 0.45 13.38 -24.77
C ILE A 33 -0.27 14.72 -25.03
N ALA A 34 -0.91 15.35 -24.03
CA ALA A 34 -1.95 16.35 -24.30
C ALA A 34 -1.49 17.81 -24.50
N GLN A 35 -0.20 18.16 -24.39
CA GLN A 35 0.23 19.58 -24.46
C GLN A 35 1.01 20.01 -25.71
N TYR A 36 1.22 19.12 -26.67
CA TYR A 36 1.75 19.49 -27.98
C TYR A 36 0.62 19.93 -28.93
N GLY A 37 -0.04 21.04 -28.59
CA GLY A 37 -0.95 21.73 -29.48
C GLY A 37 -0.34 23.04 -29.95
N TYR A 38 -0.45 23.35 -31.24
CA TYR A 38 -0.05 24.63 -31.86
C TYR A 38 -0.62 25.88 -31.17
N GLN A 39 -1.64 25.73 -30.32
CA GLN A 39 -2.21 26.81 -29.51
C GLN A 39 -1.40 27.17 -28.25
N SER A 40 -0.38 26.38 -27.88
CA SER A 40 0.48 26.66 -26.71
C SER A 40 1.44 27.84 -26.92
N ALA A 41 1.65 28.28 -28.17
CA ALA A 41 2.59 29.34 -28.50
C ALA A 41 2.09 30.76 -28.18
N MET A 42 0.82 30.94 -27.81
CA MET A 42 0.28 32.27 -27.50
C MET A 42 0.49 32.61 -26.02
N PRO A 43 1.45 33.49 -25.65
CA PRO A 43 1.66 33.87 -24.26
C PRO A 43 0.42 34.60 -23.74
N LYS A 44 -0.33 33.95 -22.85
CA LYS A 44 -1.43 34.60 -22.14
C LYS A 44 -0.85 35.71 -21.26
N ALA A 45 -1.57 36.84 -21.19
CA ALA A 45 -1.19 38.02 -20.42
C ALA A 45 -0.61 37.63 -19.05
N LYS A 46 0.57 38.19 -18.71
CA LYS A 46 1.33 37.95 -17.49
C LYS A 46 0.60 38.50 -16.25
N GLY A 47 -0.60 38.03 -15.97
CA GLY A 47 -1.38 38.41 -14.80
C GLY A 47 -1.02 37.51 -13.62
N THR A 48 -0.24 38.06 -12.66
CA THR A 48 -0.08 37.53 -11.29
C THR A 48 0.13 36.01 -11.17
N THR A 49 0.81 35.41 -12.15
CA THR A 49 1.01 33.96 -12.27
C THR A 49 1.75 33.36 -11.08
N SER A 50 2.60 34.13 -10.41
CA SER A 50 3.40 33.64 -9.27
C SER A 50 2.52 32.99 -8.20
N ASN A 51 1.45 33.66 -7.75
CA ASN A 51 0.56 33.11 -6.72
C ASN A 51 -0.21 31.89 -7.22
N LYS A 52 -0.68 31.88 -8.47
CA LYS A 52 -1.41 30.74 -9.03
C LYS A 52 -0.51 29.51 -9.19
N VAL A 53 0.74 29.69 -9.60
CA VAL A 53 1.73 28.60 -9.72
C VAL A 53 2.09 28.07 -8.33
N LEU A 54 2.38 28.95 -7.36
CA LEU A 54 2.67 28.54 -5.98
C LEU A 54 1.51 27.72 -5.38
N VAL A 55 0.26 28.18 -5.51
CA VAL A 55 -0.92 27.44 -5.03
C VAL A 55 -1.05 26.08 -5.72
N LYS A 56 -0.81 26.00 -7.03
CA LYS A 56 -0.82 24.71 -7.76
C LYS A 56 0.27 23.76 -7.25
N VAL A 57 1.49 24.25 -7.02
CA VAL A 57 2.60 23.43 -6.50
C VAL A 57 2.31 22.95 -5.07
N ILE A 58 1.80 23.82 -4.19
CA ILE A 58 1.42 23.46 -2.82
C ILE A 58 0.31 22.40 -2.83
N ASN A 59 -0.75 22.60 -3.64
CA ASN A 59 -1.84 21.64 -3.76
C ASN A 59 -1.37 20.29 -4.32
N LYS A 60 -0.47 20.31 -5.33
CA LYS A 60 0.16 19.10 -5.86
C LYS A 60 0.94 18.36 -4.78
N ASN A 61 1.77 19.06 -4.00
CA ASN A 61 2.54 18.43 -2.92
C ASN A 61 1.64 17.84 -1.83
N LYS A 62 0.60 18.57 -1.39
CA LYS A 62 -0.35 18.07 -0.39
C LYS A 62 -1.09 16.82 -0.86
N ALA A 63 -1.49 16.80 -2.14
CA ALA A 63 -2.12 15.63 -2.74
C ALA A 63 -1.17 14.44 -2.71
N LEU A 64 0.08 14.60 -3.19
CA LEU A 64 1.10 13.55 -3.19
C LEU A 64 1.32 12.94 -1.80
N ARG A 65 1.47 13.77 -0.76
CA ARG A 65 1.60 13.28 0.63
C ARG A 65 0.42 12.41 1.08
N LYS A 66 -0.79 12.73 0.63
CA LYS A 66 -1.99 11.92 0.96
C LYS A 66 -1.99 10.60 0.17
N TYR A 67 -1.53 10.61 -1.08
CA TYR A 67 -1.35 9.37 -1.86
C TYR A 67 -0.29 8.46 -1.24
N ASP A 68 0.87 9.00 -0.86
CA ASP A 68 1.94 8.24 -0.22
C ASP A 68 1.44 7.55 1.05
N TYR A 69 0.57 8.22 1.81
CA TYR A 69 -0.07 7.64 2.99
C TYR A 69 -1.03 6.49 2.66
N LEU A 70 -1.78 6.57 1.55
CA LEU A 70 -2.65 5.47 1.10
C LEU A 70 -1.81 4.28 0.61
N ILE A 71 -0.75 4.53 -0.15
CA ILE A 71 0.16 3.50 -0.66
C ILE A 71 0.79 2.74 0.50
N LYS A 72 1.29 3.43 1.52
CA LYS A 72 1.87 2.80 2.72
C LYS A 72 0.88 1.90 3.46
N LYS A 73 -0.40 2.26 3.50
CA LYS A 73 -1.44 1.42 4.12
C LYS A 73 -1.72 0.15 3.35
N ILE A 74 -1.76 0.25 2.02
CA ILE A 74 -1.96 -0.89 1.14
C ILE A 74 -0.75 -1.82 1.20
N ALA A 75 0.47 -1.27 1.08
CA ALA A 75 1.72 -2.01 1.19
C ALA A 75 1.80 -2.77 2.51
N PHE A 76 1.44 -2.13 3.62
CA PHE A 76 1.36 -2.79 4.93
C PHE A 76 0.44 -4.02 4.88
N ILE A 77 -0.77 -3.91 4.34
CA ILE A 77 -1.68 -5.07 4.26
C ILE A 77 -1.10 -6.17 3.36
N ASP A 78 -0.50 -5.80 2.23
CA ASP A 78 0.01 -6.77 1.26
C ASP A 78 1.27 -7.51 1.79
N GLU A 79 2.17 -6.82 2.48
CA GLU A 79 3.37 -7.40 3.10
C GLU A 79 3.02 -8.42 4.19
N TYR A 80 2.05 -8.10 5.06
CA TYR A 80 1.69 -8.98 6.17
C TYR A 80 0.70 -10.09 5.80
N GLU A 81 0.12 -10.03 4.60
CA GLU A 81 -0.79 -11.05 4.10
C GLU A 81 -0.10 -12.42 3.96
N GLU A 82 1.16 -12.44 3.55
CA GLU A 82 1.94 -13.67 3.32
C GLU A 82 2.14 -14.51 4.60
N TYR A 83 2.02 -13.88 5.77
CA TYR A 83 2.22 -14.53 7.07
C TYR A 83 0.94 -15.21 7.60
N ILE A 84 -0.19 -15.07 6.92
CA ILE A 84 -1.44 -15.74 7.31
C ILE A 84 -1.36 -17.20 6.88
N THR A 85 -1.03 -18.07 7.84
CA THR A 85 -0.86 -19.51 7.60
C THR A 85 -2.16 -20.27 7.31
N ASN A 86 -3.29 -19.77 7.79
CA ASN A 86 -4.58 -20.42 7.63
C ASN A 86 -5.22 -20.03 6.29
N GLU A 87 -5.34 -21.00 5.38
CA GLU A 87 -5.88 -20.82 4.02
C GLU A 87 -7.29 -20.19 4.01
N LYS A 88 -8.16 -20.57 4.94
CA LYS A 88 -9.50 -19.97 5.05
C LYS A 88 -9.44 -18.50 5.45
N ASP A 89 -8.53 -18.15 6.36
CA ASP A 89 -8.38 -16.77 6.84
C ASP A 89 -7.74 -15.89 5.75
N TYR A 90 -6.78 -16.45 5.01
CA TYR A 90 -6.21 -15.86 3.81
C TYR A 90 -7.31 -15.53 2.79
N HIS A 91 -8.19 -16.48 2.46
CA HIS A 91 -9.29 -16.25 1.54
C HIS A 91 -10.31 -15.23 2.07
N ILE A 92 -10.61 -15.22 3.37
CA ILE A 92 -11.46 -14.19 3.98
C ILE A 92 -10.86 -12.81 3.76
N LEU A 93 -9.56 -12.64 4.04
CA LEU A 93 -8.87 -11.36 3.82
C LEU A 93 -8.92 -10.93 2.36
N GLN A 94 -8.62 -11.85 1.43
CA GLN A 94 -8.69 -11.60 -0.01
C GLN A 94 -10.07 -11.12 -0.47
N MET A 95 -11.14 -11.74 0.02
CA MET A 95 -12.51 -11.32 -0.33
C MET A 95 -12.90 -9.98 0.31
N LEU A 96 -12.43 -9.71 1.53
CA LEU A 96 -12.61 -8.41 2.17
C LEU A 96 -11.89 -7.29 1.40
N LYS A 97 -10.67 -7.53 0.90
CA LYS A 97 -9.92 -6.60 0.04
C LYS A 97 -10.68 -6.26 -1.25
N GLN A 98 -11.46 -7.20 -1.78
CA GLN A 98 -12.30 -7.01 -2.97
C GLN A 98 -13.61 -6.29 -2.67
N ARG A 99 -13.90 -6.00 -1.39
CA ARG A 99 -15.15 -5.41 -0.90
C ARG A 99 -16.37 -6.31 -1.17
N GLU A 100 -16.17 -7.63 -1.09
CA GLU A 100 -17.27 -8.57 -1.13
C GLU A 100 -18.15 -8.44 0.11
N SER A 101 -19.46 -8.63 -0.07
CA SER A 101 -20.39 -8.54 1.06
C SER A 101 -20.12 -9.65 2.06
N HIS A 102 -20.18 -9.35 3.37
CA HIS A 102 -19.97 -10.36 4.42
C HIS A 102 -20.86 -11.59 4.22
N ASN A 103 -22.13 -11.38 3.84
CA ASN A 103 -23.05 -12.48 3.57
C ASN A 103 -22.57 -13.38 2.43
N ARG A 104 -22.06 -12.80 1.32
CA ARG A 104 -21.51 -13.57 0.20
C ARG A 104 -20.26 -14.35 0.60
N ILE A 105 -19.38 -13.75 1.40
CA ILE A 105 -18.18 -14.43 1.91
C ILE A 105 -18.58 -15.62 2.81
N MET A 106 -19.52 -15.40 3.72
CA MET A 106 -20.05 -16.46 4.60
C MET A 106 -20.68 -17.61 3.80
N SER A 107 -21.45 -17.29 2.75
CA SER A 107 -22.07 -18.30 1.89
C SER A 107 -21.06 -19.09 1.05
N ILE A 108 -20.00 -18.43 0.56
CA ILE A 108 -18.97 -19.09 -0.26
C ILE A 108 -18.09 -20.02 0.59
N LEU A 109 -17.77 -19.61 1.81
CA LEU A 109 -16.91 -20.39 2.71
C LEU A 109 -17.68 -21.40 3.58
N ASP A 110 -19.01 -21.40 3.48
CA ASP A 110 -19.94 -22.21 4.28
C ASP A 110 -19.65 -22.10 5.79
N ILE A 111 -19.56 -20.85 6.27
CA ILE A 111 -19.28 -20.55 7.67
C ILE A 111 -20.39 -19.72 8.32
N GLY A 112 -20.69 -20.05 9.58
CA GLY A 112 -21.60 -19.27 10.40
C GLY A 112 -21.09 -17.86 10.67
N ARG A 113 -22.03 -16.95 10.93
CA ARG A 113 -21.77 -15.52 11.17
C ARG A 113 -20.73 -15.29 12.28
N ASP A 114 -20.88 -15.96 13.41
CA ASP A 114 -19.99 -15.77 14.56
C ASP A 114 -18.57 -16.26 14.28
N ASN A 115 -18.45 -17.39 13.56
CA ASN A 115 -17.16 -17.94 13.14
C ASN A 115 -16.44 -16.97 12.18
N PHE A 116 -17.17 -16.41 11.22
CA PHE A 116 -16.63 -15.40 10.31
C PHE A 116 -16.08 -14.18 11.08
N TYR A 117 -16.86 -13.59 11.99
CA TYR A 117 -16.38 -12.42 12.74
C TYR A 117 -15.22 -12.75 13.68
N SER A 118 -15.19 -13.96 14.25
CA SER A 118 -14.04 -14.44 15.03
C SER A 118 -12.78 -14.51 14.16
N ARG A 119 -12.87 -15.12 12.98
CA ARG A 119 -11.73 -15.21 12.05
C ARG A 119 -11.23 -13.85 11.60
N VAL A 120 -12.14 -12.92 11.29
CA VAL A 120 -11.73 -11.56 10.93
C VAL A 120 -11.02 -10.86 12.10
N LYS A 121 -11.47 -11.09 13.34
CA LYS A 121 -10.78 -10.60 14.52
C LYS A 121 -9.40 -11.23 14.69
N ASP A 122 -9.28 -12.53 14.41
CA ASP A 122 -8.01 -13.26 14.49
C ASP A 122 -7.01 -12.76 13.44
N ILE A 123 -7.46 -12.53 12.20
CA ILE A 123 -6.65 -11.89 11.14
C ILE A 123 -6.11 -10.53 11.63
N VAL A 124 -6.97 -9.67 12.16
CA VAL A 124 -6.56 -8.35 12.68
C VAL A 124 -5.55 -8.50 13.83
N ASN A 125 -5.70 -9.50 14.69
CA ASN A 125 -4.74 -9.75 15.77
C ASN A 125 -3.39 -10.25 15.24
N ILE A 126 -3.38 -11.12 14.23
CA ILE A 126 -2.14 -11.60 13.58
C ILE A 126 -1.39 -10.43 12.98
N LEU A 127 -2.06 -9.59 12.18
CA LEU A 127 -1.44 -8.41 11.56
C LEU A 127 -0.91 -7.42 12.61
N TYR A 128 -1.62 -7.27 13.73
CA TYR A 128 -1.16 -6.43 14.84
C TYR A 128 0.08 -6.99 15.53
N ASN A 129 0.13 -8.30 15.79
CA ASN A 129 1.27 -8.93 16.44
C ASN A 129 2.53 -8.92 15.55
N LEU A 130 2.36 -9.20 14.25
CA LEU A 130 3.46 -9.17 13.29
C LEU A 130 4.10 -7.77 13.20
N GLN A 131 3.29 -6.72 13.29
CA GLN A 131 3.80 -5.35 13.37
C GLN A 131 4.70 -5.13 14.60
N GLN A 132 4.41 -5.77 15.74
CA GLN A 132 5.26 -5.66 16.94
C GLN A 132 6.58 -6.41 16.79
N GLU A 133 6.58 -7.52 16.06
CA GLU A 133 7.76 -8.35 15.83
C GLU A 133 8.74 -7.68 14.88
N THR A 134 8.25 -7.07 13.79
CA THR A 134 9.10 -6.36 12.82
C THR A 134 9.91 -5.24 13.49
N ASP A 135 9.29 -4.46 14.38
CA ASP A 135 9.98 -3.38 15.11
C ASP A 135 11.08 -3.92 16.05
N SER A 136 11.03 -5.19 16.46
CA SER A 136 12.03 -5.81 17.34
C SER A 136 13.20 -6.43 16.55
N SER A 137 12.97 -6.91 15.33
CA SER A 137 13.98 -7.62 14.52
C SER A 137 14.95 -6.71 13.76
N ASP A 138 14.64 -5.42 13.59
CA ASP A 138 15.50 -4.48 12.85
C ASP A 138 16.83 -4.14 13.56
N THR A 139 17.09 -4.71 14.75
CA THR A 139 18.36 -4.50 15.46
C THR A 139 19.47 -5.50 15.08
N SER A 140 19.20 -6.54 14.29
CA SER A 140 20.18 -7.62 14.07
C SER A 140 20.40 -8.03 12.62
N TYR A 141 20.82 -7.10 11.76
CA TYR A 141 21.56 -7.44 10.53
C TYR A 141 22.56 -6.32 10.18
N SER A 142 23.71 -6.29 10.85
CA SER A 142 24.88 -5.52 10.39
C SER A 142 26.17 -6.06 11.00
N SER A 143 26.55 -7.28 10.67
CA SER A 143 27.94 -7.76 10.75
C SER A 143 28.02 -9.11 10.04
N ASP A 144 29.13 -9.34 9.34
CA ASP A 144 29.56 -10.60 8.72
C ASP A 144 29.39 -10.67 7.20
N THR A 145 30.21 -9.88 6.50
CA THR A 145 30.86 -10.42 5.30
C THR A 145 32.32 -9.96 5.30
N SER A 146 33.08 -10.55 6.23
CA SER A 146 34.54 -10.54 6.19
C SER A 146 34.97 -11.43 5.02
N TYR A 147 35.28 -10.82 3.88
CA TYR A 147 35.91 -11.49 2.75
C TYR A 147 37.29 -12.00 3.19
N SER A 148 37.39 -13.29 3.55
CA SER A 148 38.66 -14.00 3.56
C SER A 148 39.00 -14.38 2.13
N SER A 149 39.88 -13.59 1.52
CA SER A 149 40.51 -13.88 0.24
C SER A 149 41.57 -14.97 0.43
N ASP A 150 41.16 -16.23 0.49
CA ASP A 150 42.04 -17.38 0.31
C ASP A 150 41.88 -17.90 -1.12
N THR A 151 42.69 -17.36 -2.04
CA THR A 151 42.97 -18.03 -3.31
C THR A 151 44.47 -18.07 -3.50
N SER A 152 45.09 -19.01 -2.79
CA SER A 152 46.39 -19.59 -3.10
C SER A 152 46.26 -20.42 -4.39
N TYR A 153 46.36 -19.77 -5.54
CA TYR A 153 46.70 -20.48 -6.79
C TYR A 153 48.22 -20.53 -6.89
N SER A 154 48.78 -21.60 -6.31
CA SER A 154 50.14 -22.07 -6.58
C SER A 154 49.98 -23.38 -7.33
N SER A 155 50.11 -23.33 -8.65
CA SER A 155 50.35 -24.50 -9.50
C SER A 155 50.91 -24.00 -10.83
N ASP A 156 52.04 -24.63 -11.18
CA ASP A 156 52.81 -24.58 -12.43
C ASP A 156 53.81 -23.42 -12.65
#